data_AF-A0A848MCB4-F1
#
_entry.id   AF-A0A848MCB4-F1
#
_cell.length_a   1.000
_cell.length_b   1.000
_cell.length_c   1.000
_cell.angle_alpha   90.00
_cell.angle_beta   90.00
_cell.angle_gamma   90.00
#
_symmetry.space_group_name_H-M   'P 1'
#
loop_
_entity.id
_entity.type
_entity.pdbx_description
1 polymer ?
#
loop_
_entity_poly.entity_id
_entity_poly.type
_entity_poly.pdbx_seq_one_letter_code
_entity_poly.pdbx_strand_id
1 'polypeptide(L)'
;MELQDNEQEIQISSHTREQWIRRRQELGEWVERPKLRRHFKRTVPLQNGVHVDEELYNALNLLQQAGIKTEHSCAGVSLLDEPIDHSLYAYVTFYKSEAAERLISILEQVMRKRVLITFEPLTSRYDVSSFLIGHNRSFCLLLQHAAQRLTLACSEGERS
;
A
#
# COMPACT_ATOMS: atom_id res chain seq x y z
N MET A 1 -7.49 -11.24 36.18
CA MET A 1 -7.94 -10.16 35.28
C MET A 1 -7.36 -10.52 33.92
N GLU A 2 -8.15 -11.23 33.13
CA GLU A 2 -7.73 -11.78 31.84
C GLU A 2 -7.63 -10.63 30.84
N LEU A 3 -6.43 -10.39 30.31
CA LEU A 3 -6.26 -9.63 29.07
C LEU A 3 -6.43 -10.65 27.95
N GLN A 4 -7.53 -10.56 27.22
CA GLN A 4 -7.81 -11.40 26.05
C GLN A 4 -6.78 -11.10 24.96
N ASP A 5 -5.89 -12.06 24.72
CA ASP A 5 -4.70 -11.93 23.89
C ASP A 5 -4.96 -12.46 22.46
N ASN A 6 -5.99 -11.95 21.76
CA ASN A 6 -6.40 -12.50 20.45
C ASN A 6 -6.94 -11.47 19.43
N GLU A 7 -6.31 -10.30 19.34
CA GLU A 7 -6.69 -9.20 18.42
C GLU A 7 -5.51 -8.80 17.49
N GLN A 8 -4.65 -9.75 17.14
CA GLN A 8 -3.40 -9.45 16.42
C GLN A 8 -3.61 -9.29 14.92
N GLU A 9 -3.19 -8.13 14.40
CA GLU A 9 -2.95 -7.90 12.97
C GLU A 9 -2.13 -9.06 12.37
N ILE A 10 -2.63 -9.66 11.29
CA ILE A 10 -2.04 -10.85 10.68
C ILE A 10 -1.14 -10.41 9.52
N GLN A 11 0.16 -10.61 9.63
CA GLN A 11 1.07 -10.40 8.51
C GLN A 11 0.91 -11.51 7.47
N ILE A 12 0.52 -11.13 6.25
CA ILE A 12 0.34 -12.04 5.11
C ILE A 12 1.66 -12.22 4.36
N SER A 13 2.34 -11.10 4.07
CA SER A 13 3.60 -11.13 3.31
C SER A 13 4.73 -11.84 4.04
N SER A 14 5.53 -12.65 3.34
CA SER A 14 6.66 -13.37 3.92
C SER A 14 7.97 -12.57 3.89
N HIS A 15 8.60 -12.40 5.05
CA HIS A 15 9.90 -11.74 5.20
C HIS A 15 10.84 -12.50 6.13
N THR A 16 12.08 -12.67 5.70
CA THR A 16 13.18 -13.26 6.50
C THR A 16 13.61 -12.33 7.63
N ARG A 17 14.27 -12.88 8.65
CA ARG A 17 14.82 -12.11 9.77
C ARG A 17 15.83 -11.07 9.29
N GLU A 18 16.65 -11.42 8.31
CA GLU A 18 17.68 -10.56 7.73
C GLU A 18 17.05 -9.35 7.02
N GLN A 19 15.93 -9.57 6.32
CA GLN A 19 15.15 -8.49 5.69
C GLN A 19 14.57 -7.53 6.74
N TRP A 20 14.06 -8.05 7.86
CA TRP A 20 13.58 -7.22 8.96
C TRP A 20 14.70 -6.41 9.64
N ILE A 21 15.86 -7.02 9.84
CA ILE A 21 17.04 -6.32 10.36
C ILE A 21 17.42 -5.17 9.42
N ARG A 22 17.48 -5.45 8.12
CA ARG A 22 17.78 -4.44 7.10
C ARG A 22 16.75 -3.31 7.09
N ARG A 23 15.45 -3.61 7.11
CA ARG A 23 14.40 -2.58 7.17
C ARG A 23 14.54 -1.66 8.39
N ARG A 24 14.89 -2.22 9.56
CA ARG A 24 15.15 -1.41 10.77
C ARG A 24 16.38 -0.50 10.62
N GLN A 25 17.43 -0.99 9.95
CA GLN A 25 18.60 -0.17 9.63
C GLN A 25 18.23 0.96 8.65
N GLU A 26 17.51 0.64 7.56
CA GLU A 26 17.01 1.62 6.58
C GLU A 26 16.12 2.69 7.24
N LEU A 27 15.31 2.30 8.23
CA LEU A 27 14.51 3.24 9.02
C LEU A 27 15.39 4.18 9.85
N GLY A 28 16.40 3.65 10.55
CA GLY A 28 17.35 4.47 11.32
C GLY A 28 18.10 5.46 10.43
N GLU A 29 18.60 5.00 9.28
CA GLU A 29 19.26 5.85 8.29
C GLU A 29 18.33 6.93 7.73
N TRP A 30 17.06 6.59 7.47
CA TRP A 30 16.09 7.55 6.96
C TRP A 30 15.78 8.67 7.97
N VAL A 31 15.72 8.34 9.27
CA VAL A 31 15.46 9.32 10.34
C VAL A 31 16.56 10.39 10.38
N GLU A 32 17.82 9.94 10.33
CA GLU A 32 19.01 10.80 10.40
C GLU A 32 19.30 11.55 9.09
N ARG A 33 18.77 11.07 7.96
CA ARG A 33 19.07 11.64 6.64
C ARG A 33 18.43 13.03 6.47
N PRO A 34 19.18 14.01 5.91
CA PRO A 34 18.59 15.26 5.44
C PRO A 34 17.51 15.01 4.38
N LYS A 35 16.29 15.46 4.71
CA LYS A 35 15.10 15.32 3.86
C LYS A 35 15.10 16.43 2.81
N LEU A 36 15.92 16.25 1.78
CA LEU A 36 16.03 17.21 0.67
C LEU A 36 14.81 17.08 -0.25
N ARG A 37 14.01 18.15 -0.29
CA ARG A 37 12.86 18.25 -1.18
C ARG A 37 13.30 18.37 -2.63
N ARG A 38 13.13 17.30 -3.42
CA ARG A 38 13.47 17.31 -4.86
C ARG A 38 12.38 17.99 -5.69
N HIS A 39 11.11 17.74 -5.38
CA HIS A 39 9.95 18.33 -6.04
C HIS A 39 8.78 18.51 -5.05
N PHE A 40 7.84 19.39 -5.39
CA PHE A 40 6.58 19.49 -4.66
C PHE A 40 5.71 18.27 -4.99
N LYS A 41 5.15 17.63 -3.97
CA LYS A 41 4.09 16.64 -4.16
C LYS A 41 2.89 17.31 -4.81
N ARG A 42 2.29 16.64 -5.78
CA ARG A 42 1.07 17.08 -6.44
C ARG A 42 -0.04 16.13 -6.06
N THR A 43 -1.21 16.69 -5.78
CA THR A 43 -2.40 15.91 -5.52
C THR A 43 -3.42 16.09 -6.63
N VAL A 44 -4.16 15.03 -6.90
CA VAL A 44 -5.22 14.99 -7.91
C VAL A 44 -6.48 14.37 -7.31
N PRO A 45 -7.68 14.84 -7.67
CA PRO A 45 -8.93 14.28 -7.16
C PRO A 45 -9.26 12.95 -7.84
N LEU A 46 -9.63 11.95 -7.04
CA LEU A 46 -10.33 10.74 -7.49
C LEU A 46 -11.79 11.05 -7.83
N GLN A 47 -12.49 10.10 -8.48
CA GLN A 47 -13.91 10.25 -8.84
C GLN A 47 -14.82 10.47 -7.62
N ASN A 48 -14.42 9.98 -6.45
CA ASN A 48 -15.14 10.18 -5.18
C ASN A 48 -14.80 11.50 -4.47
N GLY A 49 -14.01 12.38 -5.09
CA GLY A 49 -13.61 13.69 -4.55
C GLY A 49 -12.41 13.65 -3.59
N VAL A 50 -11.90 12.47 -3.24
CA VAL A 50 -10.71 12.33 -2.37
C VAL A 50 -9.45 12.74 -3.15
N HIS A 51 -8.64 13.61 -2.58
CA HIS A 51 -7.37 14.02 -3.19
C HIS A 51 -6.25 13.05 -2.78
N VAL A 52 -5.51 12.57 -3.78
CA VAL A 52 -4.43 11.59 -3.61
C VAL A 52 -3.17 12.05 -4.32
N ASP A 53 -2.03 11.48 -3.96
CA ASP A 53 -0.77 11.71 -4.68
C ASP A 53 -0.91 11.35 -6.17
N GLU A 54 -0.40 12.19 -7.08
CA GLU A 54 -0.43 11.93 -8.52
C GLU A 54 0.21 10.58 -8.89
N GLU A 55 1.22 10.13 -8.14
CA GLU A 55 1.88 8.84 -8.38
C GLU A 55 0.96 7.64 -8.05
N LEU A 56 -0.02 7.82 -7.16
CA LEU A 56 -0.98 6.77 -6.76
C LEU A 56 -2.26 6.80 -7.59
N TYR A 57 -2.57 7.94 -8.22
CA TYR A 57 -3.84 8.16 -8.91
C TYR A 57 -4.22 7.04 -9.89
N ASN A 58 -3.30 6.67 -10.79
CA ASN A 58 -3.59 5.65 -11.81
C ASN A 58 -3.90 4.29 -11.19
N ALA A 59 -3.16 3.91 -10.15
CA ALA A 59 -3.40 2.65 -9.45
C ALA A 59 -4.77 2.65 -8.78
N LEU A 60 -5.10 3.71 -8.04
CA LEU A 60 -6.38 3.81 -7.32
C LEU A 60 -7.58 3.88 -8.25
N ASN A 61 -7.46 4.59 -9.38
CA ASN A 61 -8.52 4.66 -10.36
C ASN A 61 -8.83 3.27 -10.96
N LEU A 62 -7.80 2.48 -11.28
CA LEU A 62 -7.97 1.10 -11.74
C LEU A 62 -8.61 0.20 -10.68
N LEU A 63 -8.20 0.35 -9.42
CA LEU A 63 -8.77 -0.40 -8.30
C LEU A 63 -10.24 -0.04 -8.06
N GLN A 64 -10.59 1.23 -8.14
CA GLN A 64 -11.97 1.70 -8.05
C GLN A 64 -12.83 1.13 -9.19
N GLN A 65 -12.30 1.11 -10.41
CA GLN A 65 -12.96 0.47 -11.57
C GLN A 65 -13.14 -1.04 -11.38
N ALA A 66 -12.21 -1.70 -10.69
CA ALA A 66 -12.30 -3.11 -10.32
C ALA A 66 -13.19 -3.37 -9.08
N GLY A 67 -13.92 -2.35 -8.58
CA GLY A 67 -14.82 -2.47 -7.44
C GLY A 67 -14.12 -2.56 -6.07
N ILE A 68 -12.81 -2.28 -5.99
CA ILE A 68 -12.06 -2.31 -4.73
C ILE A 68 -12.19 -0.96 -4.04
N LYS A 69 -12.81 -0.98 -2.85
CA LYS A 69 -12.90 0.19 -1.97
C LYS A 69 -11.58 0.42 -1.25
N THR A 70 -11.03 1.61 -1.42
CA THR A 70 -9.82 2.10 -0.73
C THR A 70 -10.19 3.19 0.27
N GLU A 71 -9.47 3.27 1.39
CA GLU A 71 -9.73 4.30 2.43
C GLU A 71 -8.58 5.28 2.57
N HIS A 72 -7.37 4.75 2.61
CA HIS A 72 -6.17 5.53 2.78
C HIS A 72 -5.24 5.17 1.65
N SER A 73 -4.81 6.15 0.87
CA SER A 73 -3.85 5.96 -0.19
C SER A 73 -3.02 7.21 -0.29
N CYS A 74 -2.07 7.30 0.61
CA CYS A 74 -1.14 8.39 0.58
C CYS A 74 0.25 7.78 0.50
N ALA A 75 1.06 8.28 -0.42
CA ALA A 75 2.50 8.23 -0.26
C ALA A 75 2.90 9.22 0.85
N GLY A 76 2.26 9.14 2.03
CA GLY A 76 2.40 10.01 3.20
C GLY A 76 1.35 9.82 4.29
N VAL A 77 1.77 9.48 5.50
CA VAL A 77 0.83 9.27 6.61
C VAL A 77 1.31 9.99 7.85
N SER A 78 0.54 10.97 8.28
CA SER A 78 0.06 11.12 9.65
C SER A 78 -0.65 12.48 9.76
N LEU A 79 -1.59 12.62 10.68
CA LEU A 79 -2.10 13.93 11.16
C LEU A 79 -0.98 14.80 11.77
N LEU A 80 0.20 14.22 11.97
CA LEU A 80 1.43 14.87 12.44
C LEU A 80 2.52 14.99 11.37
N ASP A 81 2.33 14.40 10.17
CA ASP A 81 3.22 14.59 9.03
C ASP A 81 2.59 15.64 8.13
N GLU A 82 3.28 16.77 7.94
CA GLU A 82 2.82 17.75 6.97
C GLU A 82 2.65 17.05 5.61
N PRO A 83 1.46 17.08 4.99
CA PRO A 83 1.18 16.39 3.71
C PRO A 83 2.12 16.84 2.57
N ILE A 84 2.81 17.95 2.79
CA ILE A 84 3.73 18.65 1.91
C ILE A 84 5.14 18.05 1.99
N ASP A 85 5.48 17.39 3.10
CA ASP A 85 6.81 16.87 3.40
C ASP A 85 6.88 15.35 3.44
N HIS A 86 8.12 14.91 3.27
CA HIS A 86 8.59 13.58 2.96
C HIS A 86 7.87 12.43 3.67
N SER A 87 7.57 11.37 2.92
CA SER A 87 6.87 10.22 3.47
C SER A 87 7.75 9.01 3.55
N LEU A 88 7.76 8.41 4.73
CA LEU A 88 8.61 7.29 5.08
C LEU A 88 8.38 6.08 4.16
N TYR A 89 7.12 5.72 3.94
CA TYR A 89 6.70 4.73 2.95
C TYR A 89 5.32 5.07 2.38
N ALA A 90 5.02 4.58 1.18
CA ALA A 90 3.66 4.59 0.65
C ALA A 90 2.85 3.42 1.21
N TYR A 91 1.57 3.67 1.47
CA TYR A 91 0.63 2.67 1.95
C TYR A 91 -0.75 2.85 1.31
N VAL A 92 -1.48 1.75 1.19
CA VAL A 92 -2.87 1.72 0.77
C VAL A 92 -3.66 0.72 1.62
N THR A 93 -4.85 1.12 2.06
CA THR A 93 -5.79 0.26 2.78
C THR A 93 -6.91 -0.19 1.85
N PHE A 94 -7.23 -1.49 1.87
CA PHE A 94 -8.32 -2.10 1.12
C PHE A 94 -9.33 -2.75 2.05
N TYR A 95 -10.62 -2.60 1.77
CA TYR A 95 -11.63 -3.42 2.45
C TYR A 95 -11.68 -4.82 1.84
N LYS A 96 -11.86 -5.82 2.71
CA LYS A 96 -11.96 -7.22 2.30
C LYS A 96 -13.13 -7.41 1.33
N SER A 97 -12.82 -8.02 0.21
CA SER A 97 -13.74 -8.42 -0.86
C SER A 97 -13.04 -9.48 -1.71
N GLU A 98 -13.78 -10.21 -2.54
CA GLU A 98 -13.20 -11.21 -3.44
C GLU A 98 -12.18 -10.58 -4.41
N ALA A 99 -12.45 -9.37 -4.90
CA ALA A 99 -11.52 -8.61 -5.73
C ALA A 99 -10.26 -8.21 -4.95
N ALA A 100 -10.40 -7.80 -3.69
CA ALA A 100 -9.25 -7.47 -2.83
C ALA A 100 -8.40 -8.72 -2.54
N GLU A 101 -9.00 -9.87 -2.25
CA GLU A 101 -8.26 -11.12 -2.04
C GLU A 101 -7.45 -11.52 -3.29
N ARG A 102 -8.05 -11.43 -4.48
CA ARG A 102 -7.33 -11.61 -5.75
C ARG A 102 -6.18 -10.61 -5.91
N LEU A 103 -6.41 -9.34 -5.56
CA LEU A 103 -5.37 -8.32 -5.61
C LEU A 103 -4.21 -8.68 -4.66
N ILE A 104 -4.48 -9.11 -3.43
CA ILE A 104 -3.44 -9.53 -2.47
C ILE A 104 -2.57 -10.63 -3.07
N SER A 105 -3.16 -11.67 -3.67
CA SER A 105 -2.39 -12.73 -4.34
C SER A 105 -1.53 -12.20 -5.49
N ILE A 106 -2.04 -11.26 -6.30
CA ILE A 106 -1.26 -10.63 -7.38
C ILE A 106 -0.12 -9.79 -6.80
N LEU A 107 -0.35 -9.04 -5.73
CA LEU A 107 0.64 -8.20 -5.06
C LEU A 107 1.79 -9.04 -4.52
N GLU A 108 1.52 -10.18 -3.89
CA GLU A 108 2.57 -11.10 -3.43
C GLU A 108 3.45 -11.60 -4.59
N GLN A 109 2.86 -11.87 -5.76
CA GLN A 109 3.60 -12.31 -6.93
C GLN A 109 4.44 -11.19 -7.57
N VAL A 110 3.87 -9.99 -7.70
CA VAL A 110 4.47 -8.83 -8.39
C VAL A 110 5.54 -8.17 -7.53
N MET A 111 5.22 -7.92 -6.26
CA MET A 111 6.08 -7.15 -5.35
C MET A 111 6.98 -8.04 -4.50
N ARG A 112 6.59 -9.29 -4.22
CA ARG A 112 7.37 -10.27 -3.43
C ARG A 112 7.83 -9.64 -2.10
N LYS A 113 9.12 -9.71 -1.78
CA LYS A 113 9.77 -9.12 -0.59
C LYS A 113 9.73 -7.58 -0.50
N ARG A 114 9.09 -6.88 -1.45
CA ARG A 114 9.03 -5.41 -1.50
C ARG A 114 7.72 -4.86 -0.94
N VAL A 115 6.75 -5.72 -0.63
CA VAL A 115 5.45 -5.33 -0.07
C VAL A 115 5.30 -5.92 1.32
N LEU A 116 4.83 -5.09 2.25
CA LEU A 116 4.31 -5.52 3.53
C LEU A 116 2.80 -5.53 3.43
N ILE A 117 2.20 -6.70 3.63
CA ILE A 117 0.75 -6.90 3.62
C ILE A 117 0.36 -7.42 4.99
N THR A 118 -0.58 -6.74 5.61
CA THR A 118 -1.21 -7.15 6.86
C THR A 118 -2.72 -7.19 6.70
N PHE A 119 -3.38 -8.02 7.48
CA PHE A 119 -4.83 -8.15 7.53
C PHE A 119 -5.31 -7.93 8.95
N GLU A 120 -6.26 -7.02 9.11
CA GLU A 120 -6.92 -6.74 10.38
C GLU A 120 -8.33 -7.35 10.37
N PRO A 121 -8.56 -8.45 11.11
CA PRO A 121 -9.84 -9.18 11.04
C PRO A 121 -11.03 -8.36 11.53
N LEU A 122 -10.85 -7.53 12.55
CA LEU A 122 -11.92 -6.77 13.21
C LEU A 122 -12.57 -5.76 12.28
N THR A 123 -11.77 -5.05 11.50
CA THR A 123 -12.24 -4.06 10.52
C THR A 123 -12.33 -4.65 9.11
N SER A 124 -11.95 -5.92 8.94
CA SER A 124 -11.95 -6.63 7.66
C SER A 124 -11.22 -5.83 6.58
N ARG A 125 -10.00 -5.40 6.88
CA ARG A 125 -9.17 -4.60 5.95
C ARG A 125 -7.79 -5.19 5.77
N TYR A 126 -7.23 -4.95 4.60
CA TYR A 126 -5.83 -5.20 4.30
C TYR A 126 -5.08 -3.88 4.30
N ASP A 127 -3.95 -3.83 4.99
CA ASP A 127 -3.01 -2.73 4.91
C ASP A 127 -1.80 -3.16 4.08
N VAL A 128 -1.51 -2.39 3.03
CA VAL A 128 -0.48 -2.72 2.07
C VAL A 128 0.49 -1.55 1.97
N SER A 129 1.74 -1.78 2.30
CA SER A 129 2.77 -0.75 2.29
C SER A 129 4.06 -1.22 1.65
N SER A 130 4.94 -0.27 1.32
CA SER A 130 6.28 -0.63 0.88
C SER A 130 7.09 -1.23 2.04
N PHE A 131 7.65 -2.42 1.81
CA PHE A 131 8.60 -3.04 2.75
C PHE A 131 9.98 -2.35 2.74
N LEU A 132 10.31 -1.61 1.69
CA LEU A 132 11.61 -0.92 1.57
C LEU A 132 11.42 0.58 1.81
N ILE A 133 12.28 1.19 2.63
CA ILE A 133 12.15 2.61 2.98
C ILE A 133 12.66 3.48 1.82
N GLY A 134 11.92 4.54 1.48
CA GLY A 134 12.29 5.44 0.38
C GLY A 134 11.98 4.91 -1.03
N HIS A 135 11.24 3.80 -1.14
CA HIS A 135 10.87 3.17 -2.43
C HIS A 135 9.43 3.49 -2.87
N ASN A 136 8.85 4.62 -2.42
CA ASN A 136 7.45 4.99 -2.64
C ASN A 136 7.06 4.96 -4.12
N ARG A 137 7.86 5.57 -5.00
CA ARG A 137 7.58 5.59 -6.44
C ARG A 137 7.57 4.20 -7.05
N SER A 138 8.52 3.35 -6.67
CA SER A 138 8.54 1.94 -7.12
C SER A 138 7.33 1.17 -6.61
N PHE A 139 6.91 1.42 -5.36
CA PHE A 139 5.69 0.83 -4.82
C PHE A 139 4.46 1.24 -5.62
N CYS A 140 4.29 2.54 -5.91
CA CYS A 140 3.15 3.05 -6.67
C CYS A 140 3.08 2.44 -8.09
N LEU A 141 4.22 2.36 -8.79
CA LEU A 141 4.32 1.73 -10.11
C LEU A 141 3.96 0.23 -10.08
N LEU A 142 4.44 -0.50 -9.07
CA LEU A 142 4.13 -1.91 -8.92
C LEU A 142 2.66 -2.13 -8.52
N LEU A 143 2.07 -1.23 -7.74
CA LEU A 143 0.67 -1.27 -7.37
C LEU A 143 -0.22 -1.04 -8.60
N GLN A 144 0.14 -0.06 -9.44
CA GLN A 144 -0.52 0.16 -10.72
C GLN A 144 -0.44 -1.09 -11.60
N HIS A 145 0.74 -1.71 -11.73
CA HIS A 145 0.90 -2.93 -12.51
C HIS A 145 0.06 -4.10 -11.96
N ALA A 146 -0.03 -4.25 -10.63
CA ALA A 146 -0.90 -5.24 -10.01
C ALA A 146 -2.39 -4.97 -10.30
N ALA A 147 -2.82 -3.71 -10.21
CA ALA A 147 -4.19 -3.30 -10.54
C ALA A 147 -4.53 -3.58 -12.01
N GLN A 148 -3.61 -3.30 -12.95
CA GLN A 148 -3.78 -3.61 -14.37
C GLN A 148 -3.97 -5.11 -14.61
N ARG A 149 -3.16 -5.97 -13.96
CA ARG A 149 -3.30 -7.43 -14.04
C ARG A 149 -4.65 -7.91 -13.52
N LEU A 150 -5.14 -7.32 -12.43
CA LEU A 150 -6.46 -7.65 -11.89
C LEU A 150 -7.57 -7.30 -12.88
N THR A 151 -7.57 -6.07 -13.43
CA THR A 151 -8.59 -5.63 -14.40
C THR A 151 -8.62 -6.52 -15.64
N LEU A 152 -7.45 -6.91 -16.15
CA LEU A 152 -7.36 -7.84 -17.29
C LEU A 152 -7.97 -9.21 -16.96
N ALA A 153 -7.63 -9.78 -15.79
CA ALA A 153 -8.16 -11.07 -15.36
C ALA A 153 -9.69 -11.05 -15.18
N CYS A 154 -10.26 -9.95 -14.68
CA CYS A 154 -11.71 -9.79 -14.59
C CYS A 154 -12.37 -9.75 -15.98
N SER A 155 -11.75 -9.08 -16.95
CA SER A 155 -12.30 -8.96 -18.32
C SER A 155 -12.26 -10.26 -19.14
N GLU A 156 -11.39 -11.20 -18.77
CA GLU A 156 -11.29 -12.53 -19.41
C GLU A 156 -12.30 -13.52 -18.82
N GLY A 157 -12.59 -13.42 -17.52
CA GLY A 157 -13.59 -14.25 -16.84
C GLY A 157 -15.04 -13.98 -17.25
N GLU A 158 -15.35 -12.77 -17.70
CA GLU A 158 -16.69 -12.39 -18.19
C GLU A 158 -16.98 -12.88 -19.63
N ARG A 159 -15.98 -13.43 -20.33
CA ARG A 159 -16.12 -13.95 -21.71
C ARG A 159 -16.23 -15.48 -21.79
N SER A 160 -16.20 -16.17 -20.66
CA SER A 160 -16.32 -17.64 -20.56
C SER A 160 -17.69 -18.03 -20.03
#